data_AF-A0AAV0ES86-F1
#
_entry.id   AF-A0AAV0ES86-F1
#
_cell.length_a   1.000
_cell.length_b   1.000
_cell.length_c   1.000
_cell.angle_alpha   90.00
_cell.angle_beta   90.00
_cell.angle_gamma   90.00
#
_symmetry.space_group_name_H-M   'P 1'
#
loop_
_entity.id
_entity.type
_entity.pdbx_description
1 polymer ?
#
loop_
_entity_poly.entity_id
_entity_poly.type
_entity_poly.pdbx_seq_one_letter_code
_entity_poly.pdbx_strand_id
1 'polypeptide(L)'
;MAGRHPHPHHHLLVGAVLIFTIAGVSSSVSGCDSCVHQTKVSYFSNASALLSGACGYGSMAVGLYDGGRIAAAAPAIFKDGAGCGACYQMSCKDTSMCKKEGTTVMVTDLNTNNQTHFVISSRAFMAMAKQGNERNLLKLGILEVDYKRWGSRQVGPL
;
A
#
# COMPACT_ATOMS: atom_id res chain seq x y z
N MET A 1 -15.14 2.65 84.66
CA MET A 1 -14.14 1.75 84.03
C MET A 1 -13.93 2.31 82.61
N ALA A 2 -13.01 3.24 82.38
CA ALA A 2 -11.56 3.02 82.17
C ALA A 2 -11.32 1.87 81.16
N GLY A 3 -10.73 2.06 79.99
CA GLY A 3 -10.01 3.22 79.48
C GLY A 3 -9.88 3.22 77.95
N ARG A 4 -9.50 4.40 77.46
CA ARG A 4 -9.12 4.75 76.10
C ARG A 4 -7.60 5.01 76.16
N HIS A 5 -6.82 4.40 75.28
CA HIS A 5 -5.45 4.86 74.98
C HIS A 5 -5.07 4.54 73.52
N PRO A 6 -4.11 5.29 72.95
CA PRO A 6 -4.11 5.72 71.56
C PRO A 6 -2.78 5.42 70.82
N HIS A 7 -2.76 5.77 69.52
CA HIS A 7 -1.60 6.10 68.65
C HIS A 7 -0.56 5.02 68.33
N PRO A 8 -0.07 5.01 67.07
CA PRO A 8 1.13 5.81 66.81
C PRO A 8 1.09 6.70 65.54
N HIS A 9 1.57 7.93 65.76
CA HIS A 9 2.52 8.69 64.95
C HIS A 9 2.17 9.26 63.55
N HIS A 10 2.00 10.58 63.54
CA HIS A 10 2.31 11.51 62.46
C HIS A 10 3.82 11.53 62.12
N HIS A 11 4.16 11.47 60.84
CA HIS A 11 5.27 12.21 60.19
C HIS A 11 4.82 12.52 58.76
N LEU A 12 4.26 13.72 58.51
CA LEU A 12 4.95 14.86 57.90
C LEU A 12 5.54 14.57 56.50
N LEU A 13 4.77 14.99 55.49
CA LEU A 13 5.16 15.74 54.27
C LEU A 13 6.38 15.30 53.43
N VAL A 14 6.19 15.48 52.11
CA VAL A 14 7.18 15.51 51.03
C VAL A 14 7.39 14.17 50.31
N GLY A 15 6.64 13.98 49.23
CA GLY A 15 6.84 12.84 48.32
C GLY A 15 6.11 13.05 47.00
N ALA A 16 6.66 13.97 46.19
CA ALA A 16 6.47 14.14 44.75
C ALA A 16 5.12 13.71 44.15
N VAL A 17 4.30 14.70 43.78
CA VAL A 17 3.32 14.56 42.70
C VAL A 17 4.10 14.08 41.47
N LEU A 18 4.00 12.79 41.15
CA LEU A 18 4.45 12.24 39.88
C LEU A 18 3.49 12.78 38.81
N ILE A 19 3.77 14.00 38.37
CA ILE A 19 3.30 14.50 37.08
C ILE A 19 3.97 13.58 36.06
N PHE A 20 3.32 12.47 35.70
CA PHE A 20 3.59 11.80 34.45
C PHE A 20 3.14 12.77 33.34
N THR A 21 3.96 13.77 33.06
CA THR A 21 3.99 14.41 31.75
C THR A 21 4.38 13.31 30.79
N ILE A 22 3.40 12.56 30.29
CA ILE A 22 3.58 11.86 29.02
C ILE A 22 3.65 13.00 28.00
N ALA A 23 4.85 13.57 27.85
CA ALA A 23 5.19 14.39 26.72
C ALA A 23 4.76 13.56 25.50
N GLY A 24 3.76 14.05 24.78
CA GLY A 24 3.18 13.36 23.65
C GLY A 24 4.29 12.98 22.69
N VAL A 25 4.64 11.69 22.67
CA VAL A 25 5.30 11.10 21.52
C VAL A 25 4.24 11.02 20.43
N SER A 26 3.97 12.15 19.80
CA SER A 26 3.32 12.21 18.49
C SER A 26 4.29 11.56 17.52
N SER A 27 4.29 10.23 17.47
CA SER A 27 4.88 9.47 16.38
C SER A 27 4.05 9.76 15.13
N SER A 28 4.25 10.92 14.51
CA SER A 28 3.83 11.09 13.14
C SER A 28 4.73 10.18 12.30
N VAL A 29 4.27 8.96 12.02
CA VAL A 29 4.74 8.25 10.84
C VAL A 29 4.33 9.13 9.67
N SER A 30 5.23 9.98 9.21
CA SER A 30 5.09 10.69 7.94
C SER A 30 5.28 9.67 6.83
N GLY A 31 4.30 8.78 6.68
CA GLY A 31 4.11 8.03 5.45
C GLY A 31 3.83 9.05 4.37
N CYS A 32 4.81 9.30 3.52
CA CYS A 32 4.66 10.24 2.42
C CYS A 32 3.81 9.57 1.32
N ASP A 33 2.49 9.74 1.39
CA ASP A 33 1.57 9.20 0.37
C ASP A 33 1.86 9.77 -1.03
N SER A 34 2.51 10.94 -1.11
CA SER A 34 2.93 11.58 -2.35
C SER A 34 4.32 11.15 -2.85
N CYS A 35 5.09 10.37 -2.09
CA CYS A 35 6.46 10.06 -2.45
C CYS A 35 6.49 9.07 -3.61
N VAL A 36 7.41 9.33 -4.54
CA VAL A 36 7.68 8.43 -5.64
C VAL A 36 8.69 7.39 -5.16
N HIS A 37 8.33 6.13 -5.33
CA HIS A 37 9.15 4.98 -4.99
C HIS A 37 9.53 4.24 -6.27
N GLN A 38 10.73 3.67 -6.29
CA GLN A 38 11.17 2.83 -7.40
C GLN A 38 10.98 1.36 -7.03
N THR A 39 10.58 0.54 -8.00
CA THR A 39 10.53 -0.91 -7.84
C THR A 39 10.68 -1.61 -9.19
N LYS A 40 10.82 -2.93 -9.15
CA LYS A 40 10.66 -3.80 -10.31
C LYS A 40 9.26 -4.39 -10.28
N VAL A 41 8.62 -4.53 -11.43
CA VAL A 41 7.34 -5.22 -11.56
C VAL A 41 7.46 -6.30 -12.60
N SER A 42 6.94 -7.49 -12.27
CA SER A 42 6.64 -8.54 -13.24
C SER A 42 5.13 -8.56 -13.49
N TYR A 43 4.67 -9.44 -14.38
CA TYR A 43 3.24 -9.57 -14.67
C TYR A 43 2.73 -11.00 -14.57
N PHE A 44 1.41 -11.12 -14.36
CA PHE A 44 0.69 -12.37 -14.49
C PHE A 44 -0.36 -12.29 -15.61
N SER A 45 -0.50 -13.39 -16.34
CA SER A 45 -1.48 -13.52 -17.44
C SER A 45 -2.72 -14.32 -17.05
N ASN A 46 -2.70 -15.00 -15.91
CA ASN A 46 -3.74 -15.95 -15.56
C ASN A 46 -5.02 -15.23 -15.15
N ALA A 47 -6.11 -15.47 -15.89
CA ALA A 47 -7.42 -14.91 -15.58
C ALA A 47 -7.89 -15.34 -14.18
N SER A 48 -7.54 -16.54 -13.72
CA SER A 48 -7.89 -17.04 -12.38
C SER A 48 -7.25 -16.23 -11.26
N ALA A 49 -6.07 -15.63 -11.49
CA ALA A 49 -5.45 -14.73 -10.52
C ALA A 49 -6.27 -13.45 -10.30
N LEU A 50 -7.13 -13.11 -11.26
CA LEU A 50 -8.11 -12.02 -11.11
C LEU A 50 -9.34 -12.48 -10.31
N LEU A 51 -9.57 -13.78 -10.10
CA LEU A 51 -10.81 -14.32 -9.49
C LEU A 51 -10.65 -14.74 -8.02
N SER A 52 -9.43 -14.96 -7.53
CA SER A 52 -9.17 -15.54 -6.20
C SER A 52 -8.17 -14.76 -5.36
N GLY A 53 -8.09 -13.43 -5.55
CA GLY A 53 -7.14 -12.60 -4.81
C GLY A 53 -7.48 -12.50 -3.32
N ALA A 54 -6.45 -12.29 -2.49
CA ALA A 54 -6.54 -12.16 -1.04
C ALA A 54 -7.48 -11.04 -0.55
N CYS A 55 -7.83 -10.07 -1.40
CA CYS A 55 -8.83 -9.05 -1.07
C CYS A 55 -10.29 -9.52 -1.19
N GLY A 56 -10.55 -10.73 -1.69
CA GLY A 56 -11.89 -11.32 -1.71
C GLY A 56 -12.86 -10.72 -2.75
N TYR A 57 -12.39 -9.92 -3.70
CA TYR A 57 -13.24 -9.31 -4.74
C TYR A 57 -13.86 -10.31 -5.73
N GLY A 58 -13.36 -11.54 -5.79
CA GLY A 58 -13.90 -12.55 -6.69
C GLY A 58 -13.83 -12.13 -8.17
N SER A 59 -14.84 -12.51 -8.94
CA SER A 59 -14.97 -12.11 -10.35
C SER A 59 -15.13 -10.61 -10.57
N MET A 60 -15.50 -9.85 -9.54
CA MET A 60 -15.67 -8.39 -9.67
C MET A 60 -14.35 -7.67 -9.90
N ALA A 61 -13.20 -8.23 -9.46
CA ALA A 61 -11.90 -7.58 -9.62
C ALA A 61 -11.56 -7.21 -11.08
N VAL A 62 -12.04 -7.97 -12.06
CA VAL A 62 -11.86 -7.65 -13.49
C VAL A 62 -12.64 -6.40 -13.92
N GLY A 63 -13.78 -6.13 -13.28
CA GLY A 63 -14.65 -4.99 -13.54
C GLY A 63 -14.40 -3.78 -12.65
N LEU A 64 -13.70 -3.94 -11.52
CA LEU A 64 -13.54 -2.89 -10.52
C LEU A 64 -12.63 -1.72 -10.96
N TYR A 65 -11.65 -1.95 -11.83
CA TYR A 65 -10.72 -0.87 -12.21
C TYR A 65 -10.15 -1.01 -13.63
N ASP A 66 -10.45 -0.02 -14.49
CA ASP A 66 -9.87 0.21 -15.83
C ASP A 66 -9.63 -1.07 -16.65
N GLY A 67 -10.64 -1.94 -16.71
CA GLY A 67 -10.58 -3.20 -17.44
C GLY A 67 -9.66 -4.25 -16.82
N GLY A 68 -9.55 -4.33 -15.50
CA GLY A 68 -8.81 -5.36 -14.78
C GLY A 68 -7.32 -5.04 -14.63
N ARG A 69 -6.95 -3.76 -14.61
CA ARG A 69 -5.57 -3.33 -14.29
C ARG A 69 -5.34 -3.43 -12.79
N ILE A 70 -5.07 -4.65 -12.35
CA ILE A 70 -4.92 -4.97 -10.94
C ILE A 70 -3.51 -5.46 -10.60
N ALA A 71 -3.21 -5.51 -9.31
CA ALA A 71 -1.92 -5.87 -8.77
C ALA A 71 -2.04 -6.76 -7.52
N ALA A 72 -1.12 -7.72 -7.42
CA ALA A 72 -0.75 -8.37 -6.17
C ALA A 72 0.37 -7.55 -5.53
N ALA A 73 0.17 -7.05 -4.31
CA ALA A 73 1.11 -6.16 -3.64
C ALA A 73 1.88 -6.86 -2.51
N ALA A 74 3.15 -6.49 -2.31
CA ALA A 74 3.97 -7.01 -1.24
C ALA A 74 3.38 -6.71 0.16
N PRO A 75 3.75 -7.45 1.21
CA PRO A 75 3.14 -7.32 2.55
C PRO A 75 3.15 -5.88 3.09
N ALA A 76 4.22 -5.11 2.84
CA ALA A 76 4.34 -3.72 3.28
C ALA A 76 3.29 -2.76 2.67
N ILE A 77 2.75 -3.10 1.49
CA ILE A 77 1.70 -2.35 0.81
C ILE A 77 0.33 -2.99 1.09
N PHE A 78 0.24 -4.31 1.06
CA PHE A 78 -0.99 -5.05 1.34
C PHE A 78 -1.51 -4.84 2.76
N LYS A 79 -0.59 -4.71 3.75
CA LYS A 79 -0.89 -4.37 5.16
C LYS A 79 -2.03 -5.19 5.74
N ASP A 80 -1.91 -6.51 5.67
CA ASP A 80 -2.92 -7.46 6.16
C ASP A 80 -4.34 -7.16 5.64
N GLY A 81 -4.44 -6.72 4.38
CA GLY A 81 -5.68 -6.39 3.70
C GLY A 81 -6.08 -4.92 3.76
N ALA A 82 -5.47 -4.11 4.64
CA ALA A 82 -5.76 -2.67 4.70
C ALA A 82 -5.37 -1.92 3.41
N GLY A 83 -4.48 -2.50 2.60
CA GLY A 83 -4.11 -1.99 1.27
C GLY A 83 -5.05 -2.38 0.14
N CYS A 84 -6.04 -3.24 0.37
CA CYS A 84 -7.00 -3.65 -0.65
C CYS A 84 -7.77 -2.46 -1.23
N GLY A 85 -7.90 -2.41 -2.55
CA GLY A 85 -8.54 -1.28 -3.27
C GLY A 85 -7.67 -0.03 -3.40
N ALA A 86 -6.49 0.02 -2.77
CA ALA A 86 -5.56 1.13 -2.98
C ALA A 86 -5.10 1.17 -4.44
N CYS A 87 -5.09 2.37 -5.02
CA CYS A 87 -4.62 2.60 -6.38
C CYS A 87 -3.21 3.19 -6.38
N TYR A 88 -2.40 2.78 -7.35
CA TYR A 88 -1.04 3.26 -7.53
C TYR A 88 -0.82 3.67 -8.98
N GLN A 89 -0.33 4.89 -9.19
CA GLN A 89 0.18 5.30 -10.50
C GLN A 89 1.56 4.70 -10.67
N MET A 90 1.81 4.07 -11.82
CA MET A 90 3.07 3.44 -12.20
C MET A 90 3.56 4.03 -13.52
N SER A 91 4.84 4.41 -13.57
CA SER A 91 5.50 4.88 -14.78
C SER A 91 6.77 4.08 -15.03
N CYS A 92 6.84 3.44 -16.19
CA CYS A 92 8.02 2.72 -16.65
C CYS A 92 9.16 3.70 -16.98
N LYS A 93 10.40 3.32 -16.63
CA LYS A 93 11.59 4.15 -16.83
C LYS A 93 12.09 4.19 -18.27
N ASP A 94 11.90 3.12 -19.04
CA ASP A 94 12.34 3.04 -20.43
C ASP A 94 11.42 3.86 -21.35
N THR A 95 11.77 5.14 -21.51
CA THR A 95 11.02 6.07 -22.36
C THR A 95 11.07 5.74 -23.84
N SER A 96 11.92 4.81 -24.31
CA SER A 96 11.91 4.36 -25.69
C SER A 96 10.69 3.48 -25.97
N MET A 97 10.33 2.63 -25.00
CA MET A 97 9.25 1.66 -25.09
C MET A 97 7.94 2.12 -24.42
N CYS A 98 8.03 2.93 -23.38
CA CYS A 98 6.91 3.27 -22.51
C CYS A 98 6.36 4.68 -22.74
N LYS A 99 5.06 4.85 -22.51
CA LYS A 99 4.37 6.14 -22.46
C LYS A 99 4.73 6.87 -21.17
N LYS A 100 4.78 8.20 -21.21
CA LYS A 100 5.15 9.04 -20.06
C LYS A 100 4.07 9.00 -18.96
N GLU A 101 2.82 8.83 -19.36
CA GLU A 101 1.66 8.80 -18.47
C GLU A 101 1.66 7.53 -17.61
N GLY A 102 2.21 6.43 -18.14
CA GLY A 102 2.22 5.13 -17.48
C GLY A 102 0.83 4.52 -17.36
N THR A 103 0.53 3.92 -16.21
CA THR A 103 -0.77 3.28 -15.94
C THR A 103 -1.12 3.39 -14.45
N THR A 104 -2.40 3.22 -14.11
CA THR A 104 -2.81 3.05 -12.72
C THR A 104 -3.20 1.59 -12.48
N VAL A 105 -2.86 1.06 -11.31
CA VAL A 105 -3.27 -0.29 -10.89
C VAL A 105 -3.96 -0.26 -9.53
N MET A 106 -4.91 -1.17 -9.33
CA MET A 106 -5.58 -1.37 -8.05
C MET A 106 -5.08 -2.63 -7.35
N VAL A 107 -4.80 -2.55 -6.05
CA VAL A 107 -4.41 -3.70 -5.24
C VAL A 107 -5.60 -4.62 -4.98
N THR A 108 -5.48 -5.87 -5.38
CA THR A 108 -6.53 -6.90 -5.24
C THR A 108 -6.04 -8.19 -4.61
N ASP A 109 -4.73 -8.33 -4.41
CA ASP A 109 -4.13 -9.56 -3.94
C ASP A 109 -2.83 -9.29 -3.16
N LEU A 110 -2.37 -10.31 -2.45
CA LEU A 110 -1.11 -10.34 -1.74
C LEU A 110 -0.04 -11.03 -2.59
N ASN A 111 1.06 -10.35 -2.84
CA ASN A 111 2.27 -10.96 -3.35
C ASN A 111 3.16 -11.38 -2.18
N THR A 112 3.36 -12.68 -1.97
CA THR A 112 4.25 -13.21 -0.93
C THR A 112 5.73 -13.24 -1.35
N ASN A 113 6.03 -12.92 -2.60
CA ASN A 113 7.41 -12.79 -3.06
C ASN A 113 7.99 -11.42 -2.68
N ASN A 114 9.09 -11.43 -1.92
CA ASN A 114 9.77 -10.22 -1.44
C ASN A 114 10.70 -9.55 -2.49
N GLN A 115 10.79 -10.07 -3.71
CA GLN A 115 11.65 -9.51 -4.76
C GLN A 115 11.09 -8.24 -5.40
N THR A 116 9.76 -8.07 -5.41
CA THR A 116 9.07 -6.94 -6.03
C THR A 116 7.97 -6.41 -5.13
N HIS A 117 7.72 -5.09 -5.19
CA HIS A 117 6.61 -4.50 -4.44
C HIS A 117 5.25 -4.86 -5.06
N PHE A 118 5.23 -5.16 -6.36
CA PHE A 118 4.03 -5.55 -7.08
C PHE A 118 4.31 -6.64 -8.12
N VAL A 119 3.30 -7.47 -8.37
CA VAL A 119 3.12 -8.23 -9.62
C VAL A 119 1.80 -7.76 -10.22
N ILE A 120 1.82 -7.28 -11.46
CA ILE A 120 0.65 -6.62 -12.07
C ILE A 120 0.01 -7.48 -13.15
N SER A 121 -1.25 -7.23 -13.49
CA SER A 121 -1.88 -7.91 -14.63
C SER A 121 -1.15 -7.61 -15.95
N SER A 122 -1.15 -8.55 -16.89
CA SER A 122 -0.59 -8.32 -18.24
C SER A 122 -1.21 -7.12 -18.95
N ARG A 123 -2.49 -6.80 -18.66
CA ARG A 123 -3.18 -5.61 -19.14
C ARG A 123 -2.55 -4.33 -18.60
N ALA A 124 -2.29 -4.26 -17.29
CA ALA A 124 -1.60 -3.12 -16.69
C ALA A 124 -0.18 -2.97 -17.24
N PHE A 125 0.53 -4.09 -17.38
CA PHE A 125 1.89 -4.10 -17.91
C PHE A 125 1.96 -3.53 -19.33
N MET A 126 1.10 -4.02 -20.24
CA MET A 126 1.01 -3.50 -21.62
C MET A 126 0.50 -2.06 -21.69
N ALA A 127 -0.36 -1.63 -20.77
CA ALA A 127 -0.89 -0.26 -20.77
C ALA A 127 0.20 0.81 -20.64
N MET A 128 1.34 0.47 -20.02
CA MET A 128 2.50 1.36 -19.96
C MET A 128 3.25 1.50 -21.28
N ALA A 129 3.04 0.62 -22.26
CA ALA A 129 3.75 0.65 -23.53
C ALA A 129 3.25 1.78 -24.44
N LYS A 130 4.15 2.33 -25.26
CA LYS A 130 3.80 3.07 -26.47
C LYS A 130 3.04 2.16 -27.43
N GLN A 131 2.21 2.76 -28.27
CA GLN A 131 1.48 2.04 -29.29
C GLN A 131 2.44 1.22 -30.17
N GLY A 132 2.18 -0.08 -30.30
CA GLY A 132 3.00 -1.01 -31.07
C GLY A 132 4.13 -1.68 -30.28
N ASN A 133 4.43 -1.22 -29.06
CA ASN A 133 5.45 -1.81 -28.20
C ASN A 133 4.90 -2.76 -27.14
N GLU A 134 3.59 -3.00 -27.06
CA GLU A 134 2.94 -3.78 -26.01
C GLU A 134 3.54 -5.19 -25.90
N ARG A 135 3.68 -5.88 -27.04
CA ARG A 135 4.26 -7.23 -27.10
C ARG A 135 5.76 -7.23 -26.81
N ASN A 136 6.48 -6.20 -27.23
CA ASN A 136 7.91 -6.07 -26.96
C ASN A 136 8.15 -5.85 -25.47
N LEU A 137 7.29 -5.06 -24.84
CA LEU A 137 7.31 -4.85 -23.41
C LEU A 137 7.11 -6.18 -22.66
N LEU A 138 6.09 -6.97 -23.02
CA LEU A 138 5.85 -8.29 -22.40
C LEU A 138 7.06 -9.23 -22.49
N LYS A 139 7.80 -9.21 -23.61
CA LYS A 139 9.01 -10.04 -23.77
C LYS A 139 10.11 -9.71 -22.77
N LEU A 140 10.14 -8.51 -22.20
CA LEU A 140 11.11 -8.14 -21.17
C LEU A 140 10.83 -8.88 -19.84
N GLY A 141 9.58 -9.26 -19.58
CA GLY A 141 9.16 -9.97 -18.36
C GLY A 141 9.12 -9.11 -17.09
N ILE A 142 10.09 -8.21 -16.92
CA ILE A 142 10.25 -7.32 -15.78
C ILE A 142 10.48 -5.88 -16.27
N LEU A 143 9.87 -4.90 -15.58
CA LEU A 143 10.12 -3.47 -15.82
C LEU A 143 10.57 -2.80 -14.54
N GLU A 144 11.49 -1.83 -14.68
CA GLU A 144 11.73 -0.83 -13.65
C GLU A 144 10.70 0.28 -13.76
N VAL A 145 10.01 0.53 -12.65
CA VAL A 145 8.93 1.52 -12.59
C VAL A 145 9.11 2.42 -11.38
N ASP A 146 8.73 3.68 -11.57
CA ASP A 146 8.34 4.54 -10.48
C ASP A 146 6.88 4.30 -10.14
N TYR A 147 6.54 4.31 -8.85
CA TYR A 147 5.16 4.27 -8.41
C TYR A 147 4.90 5.23 -7.25
N LYS A 148 3.65 5.70 -7.16
CA LYS A 148 3.15 6.51 -6.03
C LYS A 148 1.68 6.21 -5.78
N ARG A 149 1.21 6.43 -4.56
CA ARG A 149 -0.21 6.25 -4.25
C ARG A 149 -1.04 7.22 -5.09
N TRP A 150 -2.04 6.70 -5.79
CA TRP A 150 -2.98 7.52 -6.53
C TRP A 150 -4.02 8.05 -5.56
N GLY A 151 -4.02 9.37 -5.34
CA GLY A 151 -4.94 10.02 -4.43
C GLY A 151 -6.40 9.85 -4.88
N SER A 152 -7.32 9.82 -3.93
CA SER A 152 -8.78 9.73 -4.14
C SER A 152 -9.41 10.99 -4.74
N ARG A 153 -8.72 11.66 -5.68
CA ARG A 153 -9.22 12.87 -6.34
C ARG A 153 -8.85 12.84 -7.82
N GLN A 154 -9.66 12.12 -8.59
CA GLN A 154 -10.12 12.41 -9.97
C GLN A 154 -10.79 11.17 -10.57
N VAL A 155 -11.90 10.72 -9.96
CA VAL A 155 -13.01 10.22 -10.78
C VAL A 155 -13.92 11.42 -10.98
N GLY A 156 -13.56 12.27 -11.94
CA GLY A 156 -14.57 13.18 -12.49
C GLY A 156 -15.63 12.34 -13.19
N PRO A 157 -16.93 12.62 -13.04
CA PRO A 157 -17.94 11.94 -13.83
C PRO A 157 -17.66 12.19 -15.32
N LEU A 158 -17.76 11.11 -16.11
CA LEU A 158 -17.82 11.16 -17.57
C LEU A 158 -18.98 12.07 -18.03
#